data_AF-A0A841FSS1-F1
#
_entry.id   AF-A0A841FSS1-F1
#
_cell.length_a   1.000
_cell.length_b   1.000
_cell.length_c   1.000
_cell.angle_alpha   90.00
_cell.angle_beta   90.00
_cell.angle_gamma   90.00
#
_symmetry.space_group_name_H-M   'P 1'
#
loop_
_entity.id
_entity.type
_entity.pdbx_description
1 polymer ?
#
loop_
_entity_poly.entity_id
_entity_poly.type
_entity_poly.pdbx_seq_one_letter_code
_entity_poly.pdbx_strand_id
1 'polypeptide(L)' 'MSLDGTPVTTDEALHAELKALSETMGTRELTEHVKTLGLLPPDERPGWATVREFGPDGEDIGLVWAEPDDEDDRDG' A
#
# COMPACT_ATOMS: atom_id res chain seq x y z
N MET A 1 -14.66 8.04 -10.28
CA MET A 1 -13.97 6.97 -9.56
C MET A 1 -13.35 7.63 -8.36
N SER A 2 -13.93 7.41 -7.18
CA SER A 2 -13.32 7.90 -5.94
C SER A 2 -12.04 7.08 -5.75
N LEU A 3 -10.92 7.77 -5.57
CA LEU A 3 -9.69 7.17 -5.09
C LEU A 3 -9.91 6.92 -3.61
N ASP A 4 -10.61 5.84 -3.25
CA ASP A 4 -10.96 5.53 -1.86
C ASP A 4 -9.76 4.95 -1.07
N GLY A 5 -8.63 4.68 -1.73
CA GLY A 5 -7.38 4.29 -1.09
C GLY A 5 -6.67 5.46 -0.41
N THR A 6 -6.34 5.32 0.88
CA THR A 6 -5.52 6.32 1.58
C THR A 6 -4.05 6.12 1.19
N PRO A 7 -3.36 7.14 0.63
CA PRO A 7 -1.96 6.99 0.26
C PRO A 7 -1.10 6.75 1.50
N VAL A 8 -0.10 5.87 1.36
CA VAL A 8 0.81 5.53 2.47
C VAL A 8 1.69 6.70 2.89
N THR A 9 2.09 7.52 1.91
CA THR A 9 2.88 8.72 2.11
C THR A 9 2.57 9.75 1.03
N THR A 10 2.70 11.02 1.38
CA THR A 10 2.65 12.15 0.44
C THR A 10 4.05 12.61 0.02
N ASP A 11 5.11 12.05 0.59
CA ASP A 11 6.49 12.34 0.22
C ASP A 11 6.88 11.55 -1.03
N GLU A 12 7.21 12.24 -2.12
CA GLU A 12 7.49 11.62 -3.42
C GLU A 12 8.76 10.76 -3.41
N ALA A 13 9.79 11.16 -2.64
CA ALA A 13 11.04 10.41 -2.57
C ALA A 13 10.83 9.10 -1.79
N LEU A 14 10.14 9.17 -0.66
CA LEU A 14 9.78 8.01 0.13
C LEU A 14 8.81 7.09 -0.62
N HIS A 15 7.86 7.66 -1.36
CA HIS A 15 6.94 6.91 -2.20
C HIS A 15 7.70 6.09 -3.25
N ALA A 16 8.64 6.70 -3.97
CA ALA A 16 9.43 6.02 -4.99
C ALA A 16 10.28 4.88 -4.40
N GLU A 17 10.85 5.10 -3.21
CA GLU A 17 11.61 4.08 -2.49
C GLU A 17 10.73 2.88 -2.07
N LEU A 18 9.61 3.16 -1.40
CA LEU A 18 8.65 2.13 -0.98
C LEU A 18 8.09 1.36 -2.18
N LYS A 19 7.83 2.05 -3.30
CA LYS A 19 7.39 1.43 -4.54
C LYS A 19 8.44 0.44 -5.07
N ALA A 20 9.70 0.84 -5.15
CA ALA A 20 10.78 -0.07 -5.55
C ALA A 20 10.89 -1.28 -4.61
N LEU A 21 10.73 -1.07 -3.30
CA LEU A 21 10.72 -2.16 -2.31
C LEU A 21 9.53 -3.11 -2.55
N SER A 22 8.35 -2.59 -2.89
CA SER A 22 7.14 -3.39 -3.16
C SER A 22 7.25 -4.33 -4.37
N GLU A 23 8.21 -4.09 -5.27
CA GLU A 23 8.49 -4.99 -6.39
C GLU A 23 9.27 -6.24 -5.95
N THR A 24 9.92 -6.17 -4.78
CA THR A 24 10.79 -7.23 -4.25
C THR A 24 10.27 -7.85 -2.95
N MET A 25 9.56 -7.08 -2.13
CA MET A 25 9.00 -7.48 -0.84
C MET A 25 7.52 -7.88 -0.99
N GLY A 26 7.09 -8.87 -0.20
CA GLY A 26 5.66 -9.14 -0.06
C GLY A 26 4.94 -8.02 0.68
N THR A 27 3.62 -7.93 0.49
CA THR A 27 2.71 -6.97 1.15
C THR A 27 2.95 -6.86 2.66
N ARG A 28 3.10 -7.99 3.36
CA ARG A 28 3.34 -8.02 4.81
C ARG A 28 4.67 -7.40 5.20
N GLU A 29 5.74 -7.73 4.50
CA GLU A 29 7.08 -7.21 4.78
C GLU A 29 7.14 -5.70 4.52
N LEU A 30 6.55 -5.26 3.41
CA LEU A 30 6.43 -3.84 3.08
C LEU A 30 5.65 -3.09 4.16
N THR A 31 4.50 -3.63 4.59
CA THR A 31 3.66 -3.04 5.64
C THR A 31 4.44 -2.82 6.95
N GLU A 32 5.20 -3.83 7.39
CA GLU A 32 6.01 -3.71 8.60
C GLU A 32 7.16 -2.71 8.40
N HIS A 33 7.79 -2.69 7.23
CA HIS A 33 8.83 -1.71 6.90
C HIS A 33 8.29 -0.27 6.96
N VAL A 34 7.15 -0.02 6.33
CA VAL A 34 6.46 1.28 6.34
C VAL A 34 6.17 1.74 7.77
N LYS A 35 5.67 0.84 8.63
CA LYS A 35 5.46 1.15 10.06
C LYS A 35 6.75 1.50 10.80
N THR A 36 7.88 0.85 10.47
CA THR A 36 9.19 1.18 11.09
C THR A 36 9.68 2.57 10.73
N LEU A 37 9.23 3.12 9.59
CA LEU A 37 9.50 4.49 9.16
C LEU A 37 8.59 5.52 9.84
N GLY A 38 7.66 5.08 10.69
CA GLY A 38 6.70 5.94 11.39
C GLY A 38 5.47 6.29 10.57
N LEU A 39 5.29 5.67 9.40
CA LEU A 39 4.07 5.79 8.61
C LEU A 39 3.02 4.84 9.16
N LEU A 40 1.88 5.40 9.57
CA LEU A 40 0.80 4.67 10.21
C LEU A 40 -0.43 4.64 9.30
N PRO A 41 -1.27 3.59 9.39
CA PRO A 41 -2.55 3.55 8.70
C PRO A 41 -3.48 4.69 9.17
N PRO A 42 -4.54 4.99 8.39
CA PRO A 42 -5.48 6.06 8.72
C PRO A 42 -6.20 5.87 10.06
N ASP A 43 -6.35 4.63 10.52
CA ASP A 43 -6.93 4.32 11.82
C ASP A 43 -6.24 3.11 12.51
N GLU A 44 -6.54 2.96 13.81
CA GLU A 44 -5.91 1.98 14.70
C GLU A 44 -6.47 0.55 14.58
N ARG A 45 -7.34 0.28 13.59
CA ARG A 45 -7.85 -1.07 13.36
C ARG A 45 -6.69 -2.01 12.99
N PRO A 46 -6.66 -3.25 13.50
CA PRO A 46 -5.69 -4.22 13.06
C PRO A 46 -6.01 -4.68 11.64
N GLY A 47 -4.97 -5.02 10.87
CA GLY A 47 -5.11 -5.68 9.56
C GLY A 47 -4.92 -4.80 8.34
N TRP A 48 -4.62 -3.51 8.50
CA TRP A 48 -4.17 -2.67 7.39
C TRP A 48 -2.92 -3.23 6.71
N ALA A 49 -2.95 -3.23 5.38
CA ALA A 49 -1.85 -3.68 4.55
C ALA A 49 -1.43 -2.59 3.55
N THR A 50 -0.15 -2.51 3.26
CA THR A 50 0.38 -1.65 2.20
C THR A 50 0.37 -2.39 0.87
N VAL A 51 -0.46 -1.95 -0.06
CA VAL A 51 -0.60 -2.57 -1.39
C VAL A 51 -0.32 -1.58 -2.51
N ARG A 52 0.01 -2.11 -3.68
CA ARG A 52 0.08 -1.32 -4.91
C ARG A 52 -1.33 -1.15 -5.47
N GLU A 53 -1.71 0.10 -5.68
CA GLU A 53 -2.93 0.45 -6.39
C GLU A 53 -2.62 0.49 -7.90
N PHE A 54 -3.50 -0.12 -8.68
CA PHE A 54 -3.44 -0.10 -10.13
C PHE A 54 -4.69 0.57 -10.69
N GLY A 55 -4.50 1.42 -11.70
CA GLY A 55 -5.56 2.13 -12.38
C GLY A 55 -6.44 1.18 -13.20
N PRO A 56 -7.54 1.71 -13.77
CA PRO A 56 -8.45 0.91 -14.59
C PRO A 56 -7.75 0.26 -15.80
N ASP A 57 -6.67 0.88 -16.27
CA ASP A 57 -5.84 0.40 -17.38
C ASP A 57 -4.66 -0.49 -16.92
N GLY A 58 -4.56 -0.80 -15.62
CA GLY A 58 -3.47 -1.59 -15.04
C GLY A 58 -2.17 -0.81 -14.82
N GLU A 59 -2.21 0.52 -14.98
CA GLU A 59 -1.07 1.39 -14.65
C GLU A 59 -0.87 1.47 -13.13
N ASP A 60 0.37 1.36 -12.66
CA ASP A 60 0.68 1.50 -11.23
C ASP A 60 0.51 2.97 -10.81
N ILE A 61 -0.50 3.24 -9.97
CA ILE A 61 -0.84 4.60 -9.51
C ILE A 61 -0.13 4.94 -8.21
N GLY A 62 0.30 3.94 -7.43
CA GLY A 62 1.12 4.13 -6.25
C GLY A 62 0.82 3.14 -5.12
N LEU A 63 1.28 3.47 -3.91
CA LEU A 63 1.06 2.68 -2.69
C LEU A 63 -0.03 3.26 -1.79
N VAL A 64 -0.98 2.42 -1.42
CA VAL A 64 -2.12 2.76 -0.56
C VAL A 64 -2.24 1.80 0.62
N TRP A 65 -2.89 2.27 1.67
CA TRP A 65 -3.37 1.46 2.77
C TRP A 65 -4.67 0.76 2.32
N ALA A 66 -4.64 -0.57 2.23
CA ALA A 66 -5.81 -1.40 2.01
C ALA A 66 -6.36 -1.93 3.34
N GLU A 67 -7.69 -1.91 3.46
CA GLU A 67 -8.39 -2.47 4.60
C GLU A 67 -8.23 -4.01 4.64
N PRO A 68 -8.28 -4.63 5.83
CA PRO A 68 -8.16 -6.09 5.97
C PRO A 68 -9.24 -6.90 5.26
N ASP A 69 -10.36 -6.28 4.88
CA ASP A 69 -11.45 -6.94 4.15
C ASP A 69 -11.19 -6.97 2.63
N ASP A 70 -10.19 -6.22 2.14
CA ASP A 70 -9.76 -6.16 0.74
C ASP A 70 -8.72 -7.25 0.38
N GLU A 71 -8.55 -8.27 1.23
CA GLU A 71 -7.84 -9.52 0.88
C GLU A 71 -8.71 -10.40 -0.05
N ASP A 72 -9.34 -9.84 -1.08
CA ASP A 72 -10.10 -10.62 -2.07
C ASP A 72 -9.27 -10.82 -3.36
N ASP A 73 -8.76 -12.04 -3.48
CA ASP A 73 -8.67 -12.81 -4.73
C ASP A 73 -7.62 -12.40 -5.79
N ARG A 74 -6.35 -12.76 -5.58
CA ARG A 74 -5.41 -13.08 -6.68
C ARG A 74 -4.50 -14.26 -6.32
N ASP A 75 -5.10 -15.43 -6.12
CA ASP A 75 -4.44 -16.72 -6.39
C ASP A 75 -5.23 -17.39 -7.51
N GLY A 76 -4.67 -17.38 -8.72
CA GLY A 76 -5.24 -17.98 -9.93
C GLY A 76 -4.15 -18.52 -10.84
#